data_AF-A0A504YRD5-F1
#
_entry.id   AF-A0A504YRD5-F1
#
_cell.length_a   1.000
_cell.length_b   1.000
_cell.length_c   1.000
_cell.angle_alpha   90.00
_cell.angle_beta   90.00
_cell.angle_gamma   90.00
#
_symmetry.space_group_name_H-M   'P 1'
#
loop_
_entity.id
_entity.type
_entity.pdbx_description
1 polymer ?
#
loop_
_entity_poly.entity_id
_entity_poly.type
_entity_poly.pdbx_seq_one_letter_code
_entity_poly.pdbx_strand_id
1 'polypeptide(L)'
;MLGDAVLNFSGEGQMFAVFAGIGTVTLVALALRCISSYSAYGVRSVECWFCSHRLSVPRAQVNSFKCPSCGQYNGFTSDGDYNIRIPEQYDARLNRPITSRVPKPFNTQSNVFCDRCAVNQAILVKKIASFEPKSDRWQNEFRTYTRKLECIYSLCRECQAKATARIHQVPED
;
A
#
# COMPACT_ATOMS: atom_id res chain seq x y z
N MET A 1 -51.41 -20.38 53.91
CA MET A 1 -50.30 -19.58 54.47
C MET A 1 -49.32 -19.30 53.35
N LEU A 2 -49.55 -18.23 52.59
CA LEU A 2 -48.59 -17.70 51.61
C LEU A 2 -48.52 -16.20 51.91
N GLY A 3 -47.47 -15.81 52.63
CA GLY A 3 -47.18 -14.42 52.91
C GLY A 3 -46.26 -13.90 51.82
N ASP A 4 -46.78 -12.98 51.00
CA ASP A 4 -46.00 -12.23 50.04
C ASP A 4 -45.04 -11.28 50.78
N ALA A 5 -43.76 -11.63 50.79
CA ALA A 5 -42.71 -10.71 51.20
C ALA A 5 -42.46 -9.72 50.06
N VAL A 6 -43.27 -8.67 49.98
CA VAL A 6 -42.93 -7.47 49.22
C VAL A 6 -41.72 -6.85 49.91
N LEU A 7 -40.54 -7.04 49.30
CA LEU A 7 -39.30 -6.39 49.70
C LEU A 7 -39.46 -4.87 49.51
N ASN A 8 -39.92 -4.18 50.56
CA ASN A 8 -39.94 -2.72 50.63
C ASN A 8 -38.50 -2.20 50.73
N PHE A 9 -37.88 -1.97 49.58
CA PHE A 9 -36.62 -1.26 49.49
C PHE A 9 -36.88 0.24 49.74
N SER A 10 -36.32 0.79 50.82
CA SER A 10 -36.54 2.18 51.23
C SER A 10 -36.12 3.19 50.15
N GLY A 11 -36.85 4.32 50.06
CA GLY A 11 -36.63 5.35 49.03
C GLY A 11 -35.21 5.95 49.01
N GLU A 12 -34.51 5.94 50.15
CA GLU A 12 -33.10 6.32 50.23
C GLU A 12 -32.20 5.34 49.48
N GLY A 13 -32.41 4.03 49.63
CA GLY A 13 -31.66 3.00 48.90
C GLY A 13 -31.87 3.08 47.39
N GLN A 14 -33.09 3.36 46.94
CA GLN A 14 -33.39 3.58 45.52
C GLN A 14 -32.66 4.81 44.97
N MET A 15 -32.62 5.89 45.74
CA MET A 15 -31.94 7.12 45.35
C MET A 15 -30.41 6.92 45.23
N PHE A 16 -29.77 6.23 46.17
CA PHE A 16 -28.34 5.91 46.09
C PHE A 16 -27.99 5.03 44.88
N ALA A 17 -28.84 4.04 44.57
CA ALA A 17 -28.64 3.17 43.42
C ALA A 17 -28.70 3.94 42.08
N VAL A 18 -29.60 4.92 41.96
CA VAL A 18 -29.72 5.78 40.76
C VAL A 18 -28.48 6.68 40.59
N PHE A 19 -27.99 7.32 41.66
CA PHE A 19 -26.79 8.16 41.59
C PHE A 19 -25.52 7.36 41.26
N ALA A 20 -25.37 6.16 41.84
CA ALA A 20 -24.28 5.26 41.49
C ALA A 20 -24.36 4.81 40.01
N GLY A 21 -25.56 4.54 39.51
CA GLY A 21 -25.81 4.23 38.09
C GLY A 21 -25.39 5.37 37.15
N ILE A 22 -25.77 6.61 37.45
CA ILE A 22 -25.38 7.79 36.63
C ILE A 22 -23.86 8.02 36.71
N GLY A 23 -23.27 7.90 37.90
CA GLY A 23 -21.82 8.04 38.10
C GLY A 23 -21.02 7.01 37.30
N THR A 24 -21.46 5.74 37.28
CA THR A 24 -20.79 4.69 36.50
C THR A 24 -20.93 4.92 34.99
N VAL A 25 -22.10 5.27 34.49
CA VAL A 25 -22.32 5.56 33.05
C VAL A 25 -21.48 6.74 32.59
N THR A 26 -21.42 7.83 33.37
CA THR A 26 -20.62 9.02 33.04
C THR A 26 -19.11 8.72 33.04
N LEU A 27 -18.61 7.97 34.03
CA LEU A 27 -17.21 7.53 34.07
C LEU A 27 -16.85 6.65 32.88
N VAL A 28 -17.72 5.69 32.51
CA VAL A 28 -17.51 4.84 31.32
C VAL A 28 -17.48 5.68 30.05
N ALA A 29 -18.40 6.63 29.88
CA ALA A 29 -18.43 7.51 28.71
C ALA A 29 -17.15 8.38 28.61
N LEU A 30 -16.66 8.92 29.73
CA LEU A 30 -15.40 9.67 29.79
C LEU A 30 -14.19 8.80 29.45
N ALA A 31 -14.12 7.58 30.00
CA ALA A 31 -13.05 6.64 29.70
C ALA A 31 -13.01 6.29 28.20
N LEU A 32 -14.15 6.00 27.58
CA LEU A 32 -14.24 5.73 26.14
C LEU A 32 -13.82 6.93 25.29
N ARG A 33 -14.18 8.16 25.70
CA ARG A 33 -13.72 9.39 25.04
C ARG A 33 -12.21 9.60 25.17
N CYS A 34 -11.63 9.33 26.33
CA CYS A 34 -10.18 9.40 26.54
C CYS A 34 -9.44 8.36 25.69
N ILE A 35 -9.92 7.11 25.66
CA ILE A 35 -9.32 6.03 24.86
C ILE A 35 -9.39 6.33 23.37
N SER A 36 -10.55 6.74 22.86
CA SER A 36 -10.72 7.09 21.44
C SER A 36 -9.84 8.28 21.05
N SER A 37 -9.76 9.31 21.90
CA SER A 37 -8.87 10.46 21.70
C SER A 37 -7.41 10.02 21.69
N TYR A 38 -6.95 9.28 22.69
CA TYR A 38 -5.59 8.78 22.76
C TYR A 38 -5.21 7.91 21.55
N SER A 39 -6.13 7.04 21.10
CA SER A 39 -5.95 6.22 19.90
C SER A 39 -5.84 7.07 18.62
N ALA A 40 -6.62 8.15 18.52
CA ALA A 40 -6.61 9.05 17.37
C ALA A 40 -5.35 9.94 17.31
N TYR A 41 -4.83 10.35 18.48
CA TYR A 41 -3.62 11.20 18.59
C TYR A 41 -2.31 10.41 18.63
N GLY A 42 -2.35 9.09 18.82
CA GLY A 42 -1.16 8.25 18.71
C GLY A 42 -0.53 8.39 17.33
N VAL A 43 0.80 8.44 17.26
CA VAL A 43 1.55 8.56 16.00
C VAL A 43 2.17 7.21 15.66
N ARG A 44 2.32 6.92 14.35
CA ARG A 44 3.03 5.75 13.85
C ARG A 44 4.01 6.12 12.76
N SER A 45 5.18 5.49 12.82
CA SER A 45 6.16 5.51 11.73
C SER A 45 5.67 4.60 10.61
N VAL A 46 5.62 5.15 9.41
CA VAL A 46 5.21 4.47 8.17
C VAL A 46 6.21 4.79 7.07
N GLU A 47 6.17 4.00 6.00
CA GLU A 47 6.99 4.20 4.80
C GLU A 47 6.08 4.47 3.60
N CYS A 48 6.49 5.40 2.74
CA CYS A 48 5.78 5.65 1.50
C CYS A 48 6.00 4.51 0.50
N TRP A 49 4.92 3.95 -0.05
CA TRP A 49 4.97 2.88 -1.06
C TRP A 49 5.67 3.27 -2.37
N PHE A 50 5.82 4.57 -2.65
CA PHE A 50 6.34 5.07 -3.92
C PHE A 50 7.82 5.47 -3.87
N CYS A 51 8.26 6.13 -2.79
CA CYS A 51 9.62 6.67 -2.67
C CYS A 51 10.35 6.20 -1.41
N SER A 52 9.79 5.26 -0.66
CA SER A 52 10.38 4.73 0.58
C SER A 52 10.74 5.76 1.67
N HIS A 53 10.24 7.00 1.54
CA HIS A 53 10.43 8.02 2.56
C HIS A 53 9.68 7.62 3.84
N ARG A 54 10.41 7.58 4.96
CA ARG A 54 9.83 7.33 6.28
C ARG A 54 9.27 8.60 6.89
N LEU A 55 8.06 8.51 7.42
CA LEU A 55 7.38 9.61 8.06
C LEU A 55 6.51 9.12 9.21
N SER A 56 6.16 10.05 10.09
CA SER A 56 5.28 9.80 11.22
C SER A 56 3.90 10.38 10.93
N VAL A 57 2.87 9.54 10.96
CA VAL A 57 1.47 9.94 10.72
C VAL A 57 0.60 9.60 11.92
N PRO A 58 -0.52 10.32 12.16
CA PRO A 58 -1.51 9.91 13.13
C PRO A 58 -1.96 8.47 12.84
N ARG A 59 -2.21 7.69 13.90
CA ARG A 59 -2.55 6.27 13.79
C ARG A 59 -3.80 6.05 12.95
N ALA A 60 -4.75 6.99 13.00
CA ALA A 60 -5.95 6.97 12.17
C ALA A 60 -5.67 7.17 10.66
N GLN A 61 -4.50 7.70 10.29
CA GLN A 61 -4.12 8.06 8.93
C GLN A 61 -3.06 7.13 8.33
N VAL A 62 -2.69 6.02 8.99
CA VAL A 62 -1.65 5.10 8.51
C VAL A 62 -1.91 4.52 7.11
N ASN A 63 -3.17 4.49 6.68
CA ASN A 63 -3.60 4.08 5.34
C ASN A 63 -4.39 5.19 4.63
N SER A 64 -4.10 6.46 4.92
CA SER A 64 -4.79 7.60 4.30
C SER A 64 -3.96 8.88 4.47
N PHE A 65 -2.77 8.92 3.87
CA PHE A 65 -1.89 10.09 3.96
C PHE A 65 -1.26 10.44 2.61
N LYS A 66 -0.88 11.70 2.43
CA LYS A 66 -0.12 12.15 1.25
C LYS A 66 1.34 12.31 1.63
N CYS A 67 2.25 11.68 0.90
CA CYS A 67 3.67 11.75 1.19
C CYS A 67 4.20 13.17 0.92
N PRO A 68 4.87 13.82 1.88
CA PRO A 68 5.40 15.18 1.68
C PRO A 68 6.61 15.20 0.74
N SER A 69 7.32 14.07 0.58
CA SER A 69 8.50 13.96 -0.28
C SER A 69 8.13 13.93 -1.77
N CYS A 70 7.24 13.00 -2.17
CA CYS A 70 6.87 12.82 -3.58
C CYS A 70 5.46 13.30 -3.95
N GLY A 71 4.65 13.72 -2.97
CA GLY A 71 3.27 14.17 -3.19
C GLY A 71 2.26 13.05 -3.47
N GLN A 72 2.66 11.77 -3.47
CA GLN A 72 1.76 10.66 -3.76
C GLN A 72 0.89 10.28 -2.55
N TYR A 73 -0.37 9.92 -2.83
CA TYR A 73 -1.30 9.44 -1.82
C TYR A 73 -1.04 7.96 -1.46
N ASN A 74 -1.05 7.64 -0.17
CA ASN A 74 -0.78 6.32 0.41
C ASN A 74 -2.02 5.89 1.21
N GLY A 75 -2.89 5.16 0.52
CA GLY A 75 -4.11 4.62 1.11
C GLY A 75 -4.77 3.65 0.14
N PHE A 76 -4.82 2.38 0.54
CA PHE A 76 -5.25 1.28 -0.33
C PHE A 76 -6.37 0.45 0.28
N THR A 77 -7.22 -0.12 -0.56
CA THR A 77 -8.16 -1.18 -0.19
C THR A 77 -7.43 -2.51 -0.02
N SER A 78 -8.10 -3.52 0.53
CA SER A 78 -7.48 -4.84 0.75
C SER A 78 -7.07 -5.57 -0.52
N ASP A 79 -7.67 -5.22 -1.65
CA ASP A 79 -7.36 -5.70 -3.00
C ASP A 79 -6.33 -4.83 -3.74
N GLY A 80 -5.89 -3.71 -3.13
CA GLY A 80 -4.79 -2.89 -3.61
C GLY A 80 -5.17 -1.68 -4.47
N ASP A 81 -6.46 -1.40 -4.67
CA ASP A 81 -6.92 -0.14 -5.28
C ASP A 81 -6.80 1.03 -4.30
N TYR A 82 -6.94 2.28 -4.75
CA TYR A 82 -6.99 3.43 -3.86
C TYR A 82 -8.28 3.40 -3.03
N ASN A 83 -8.15 3.66 -1.73
CA ASN A 83 -9.31 3.82 -0.84
C ASN A 83 -10.01 5.18 -0.96
N ILE A 84 -9.62 5.97 -1.97
CA ILE A 84 -10.27 7.21 -2.38
C ILE A 84 -10.45 7.18 -3.90
N ARG A 85 -11.42 7.94 -4.40
CA ARG A 85 -11.49 8.24 -5.83
C ARG A 85 -10.47 9.31 -6.17
N ILE A 86 -9.61 9.03 -7.14
CA ILE A 86 -8.68 10.01 -7.71
C ILE A 86 -9.24 10.41 -9.09
N PRO A 87 -9.89 11.58 -9.20
CA PRO A 87 -10.54 12.01 -10.45
C PRO A 87 -9.61 12.01 -11.67
N GLU A 88 -8.34 12.33 -11.46
CA GLU A 88 -7.28 12.37 -12.46
C GLU A 88 -7.04 11.01 -13.15
N GLN A 89 -7.41 9.89 -12.50
CA GLN A 89 -7.35 8.55 -13.10
C GLN A 89 -8.47 8.29 -14.12
N TYR A 90 -9.58 9.03 -14.06
CA TYR A 90 -10.76 8.84 -14.92
C TYR A 90 -10.94 9.97 -15.94
N ASP A 91 -10.38 11.15 -15.68
CA ASP A 91 -10.41 12.27 -16.59
C ASP A 91 -9.00 12.82 -16.81
N ALA A 92 -8.45 12.53 -17.99
CA ALA A 92 -7.11 12.94 -18.36
C ALA A 92 -6.91 14.46 -18.34
N ARG A 93 -7.99 15.26 -18.46
CA ARG A 93 -7.92 16.73 -18.41
C ARG A 93 -7.61 17.26 -17.01
N LEU A 94 -7.84 16.46 -15.97
CA LEU A 94 -7.53 16.80 -14.58
C LEU A 94 -6.07 16.51 -14.23
N ASN A 95 -5.36 15.74 -15.06
CA ASN A 95 -3.93 15.57 -14.88
C ASN A 95 -3.24 16.93 -15.02
N ARG A 96 -2.39 17.26 -14.04
CA ARG A 96 -1.54 18.44 -14.14
C ARG A 96 -0.75 18.34 -15.45
N PRO A 97 -0.85 19.33 -16.35
CA PRO A 97 -0.09 19.30 -17.59
C PRO A 97 1.38 19.21 -17.19
N ILE A 98 2.01 18.11 -17.57
CA ILE A 98 3.42 17.89 -17.36
C ILE A 98 4.13 18.92 -18.26
N THR A 99 4.49 20.07 -17.68
CA THR A 99 5.43 21.01 -18.31
C THR A 99 6.88 20.58 -18.03
N SER A 100 7.11 19.34 -17.58
CA SER A 100 8.47 18.85 -17.41
C SER A 100 9.15 18.96 -18.76
N ARG A 101 10.30 19.65 -18.80
CA ARG A 101 11.26 19.52 -19.89
C ARG A 101 11.31 18.05 -20.19
N VAL A 102 10.88 17.65 -21.39
CA VAL A 102 10.99 16.29 -21.87
C VAL A 102 12.39 15.84 -21.44
N PRO A 103 12.54 14.89 -20.50
CA PRO A 103 13.85 14.34 -20.19
C PRO A 103 14.42 13.99 -21.55
N LYS A 104 15.64 14.51 -21.85
CA LYS A 104 16.29 14.34 -23.17
C LYS A 104 15.82 13.02 -23.77
N PRO A 105 15.22 13.03 -24.97
CA PRO A 105 14.53 11.87 -25.53
C PRO A 105 15.36 10.66 -25.16
N PHE A 106 14.75 9.74 -24.38
CA PHE A 106 15.43 8.54 -23.89
C PHE A 106 16.26 8.06 -25.06
N ASN A 107 17.59 8.11 -24.94
CA ASN A 107 18.43 7.72 -26.04
C ASN A 107 18.23 6.22 -26.17
N THR A 108 17.29 5.82 -27.02
CA THR A 108 16.92 4.44 -27.30
C THR A 108 18.07 3.70 -27.97
N GLN A 109 19.12 4.41 -28.39
CA GLN A 109 20.42 3.82 -28.71
C GLN A 109 21.16 3.47 -27.42
N SER A 110 20.55 2.61 -26.59
CA SER A 110 21.28 1.99 -25.50
C SER A 110 22.24 0.97 -26.11
N ASN A 111 23.53 1.26 -26.06
CA ASN A 111 24.63 0.37 -26.49
C ASN A 111 24.88 -0.80 -25.51
N VAL A 112 23.88 -1.13 -24.67
CA VAL A 112 23.98 -2.16 -23.62
C VAL A 112 24.03 -3.55 -24.25
N PHE A 113 23.24 -3.78 -25.29
CA PHE A 113 23.16 -5.06 -26.00
C PHE A 113 23.72 -4.96 -27.42
N CYS A 114 24.39 -6.02 -27.88
CA CYS A 114 24.62 -6.22 -29.31
C CYS A 114 23.30 -6.56 -30.02
N ASP A 115 23.25 -6.42 -31.35
CA ASP A 115 22.01 -6.59 -32.13
C ASP A 115 21.33 -7.94 -31.87
N ARG A 116 22.11 -9.03 -31.81
CA ARG A 116 21.59 -10.37 -31.49
C ARG A 116 20.96 -10.42 -30.10
N CYS A 117 21.63 -9.86 -29.09
CA CYS A 117 21.10 -9.85 -27.73
C CYS A 117 19.87 -8.94 -27.61
N ALA A 118 19.83 -7.81 -28.33
CA ALA A 118 18.67 -6.93 -28.37
C ALA A 118 17.43 -7.64 -28.94
N VAL A 119 17.58 -8.37 -30.04
CA VAL A 119 16.51 -9.20 -30.61
C VAL A 119 16.08 -10.30 -29.63
N ASN A 120 17.02 -11.00 -29.00
CA ASN A 120 16.72 -12.04 -28.01
C ASN A 120 15.90 -11.48 -26.84
N GLN A 121 16.29 -10.33 -26.29
CA GLN A 121 15.56 -9.69 -25.18
C GLN A 121 14.16 -9.24 -25.61
N ALA A 122 14.00 -8.72 -26.83
CA ALA A 122 12.68 -8.38 -27.37
C ALA A 122 11.77 -9.62 -27.50
N ILE A 123 12.31 -10.76 -27.94
CA ILE A 123 11.57 -12.03 -28.00
C ILE A 123 11.21 -12.52 -26.60
N LEU A 124 12.16 -12.49 -25.66
CA LEU A 124 11.96 -12.89 -24.27
C LEU A 124 10.79 -12.13 -23.65
N VAL A 125 10.81 -10.79 -23.72
CA VAL A 125 9.74 -9.93 -23.19
C VAL A 125 8.40 -10.26 -23.85
N LYS A 126 8.36 -10.39 -25.18
CA LYS A 126 7.12 -10.74 -25.90
C LYS A 126 6.56 -12.09 -25.44
N LYS A 127 7.43 -13.09 -25.23
CA LYS A 127 7.03 -14.44 -24.80
C LYS A 127 6.51 -14.44 -23.36
N ILE A 128 7.21 -13.76 -22.44
CA ILE A 128 6.76 -13.60 -21.05
C ILE A 128 5.39 -12.90 -21.01
N ALA A 129 5.22 -11.82 -21.77
CA ALA A 129 3.96 -11.08 -21.84
C ALA A 129 2.80 -11.89 -22.44
N SER A 130 3.09 -12.90 -23.26
CA SER A 130 2.10 -13.80 -23.87
C SER A 130 1.86 -15.06 -23.04
N PHE A 131 2.36 -15.13 -21.81
CA PHE A 131 2.13 -16.29 -20.94
C PHE A 131 0.67 -16.39 -20.55
N GLU A 132 0.10 -17.58 -20.69
CA GLU A 132 -1.25 -17.90 -20.27
C GLU A 132 -1.22 -19.12 -19.32
N PRO A 133 -1.73 -19.00 -18.09
CA PRO A 133 -1.68 -20.07 -17.11
C PRO A 133 -2.61 -21.22 -17.49
N LYS A 134 -2.17 -22.46 -17.25
CA LYS A 134 -2.96 -23.67 -17.57
C LYS A 134 -3.58 -24.31 -16.33
N SER A 135 -3.14 -23.93 -15.14
CA SER A 135 -3.70 -24.38 -13.88
C SER A 135 -3.62 -23.29 -12.81
N ASP A 136 -4.29 -23.53 -11.68
CA ASP A 136 -4.25 -22.67 -10.50
C ASP A 136 -2.83 -22.55 -9.89
N ARG A 137 -1.90 -23.43 -10.27
CA ARG A 137 -0.47 -23.34 -9.89
C ARG A 137 0.31 -22.39 -10.80
N TRP A 138 -0.35 -21.35 -11.31
CA TRP A 138 0.19 -20.40 -12.29
C TRP A 138 1.54 -19.79 -11.89
N GLN A 139 1.78 -19.53 -10.60
CA GLN A 139 3.04 -18.95 -10.14
C GLN A 139 4.24 -19.88 -10.41
N ASN A 140 4.06 -21.18 -10.19
CA ASN A 140 5.11 -22.18 -10.43
C ASN A 140 5.32 -22.39 -11.93
N GLU A 141 4.23 -22.39 -12.70
CA GLU A 141 4.27 -22.45 -14.16
C GLU A 141 5.01 -21.26 -14.73
N PHE A 142 4.65 -20.04 -14.31
CA PHE A 142 5.27 -18.79 -14.73
C PHE A 142 6.76 -18.77 -14.39
N ARG A 143 7.14 -19.09 -13.14
CA ARG A 143 8.56 -19.19 -12.74
C ARG A 143 9.34 -20.17 -13.62
N THR A 144 8.77 -21.34 -13.89
CA THR A 144 9.42 -22.37 -14.72
C THR A 144 9.53 -21.93 -16.18
N TYR A 145 8.48 -21.30 -16.71
CA TYR A 145 8.42 -20.77 -18.06
C TYR A 145 9.45 -19.66 -18.27
N THR A 146 9.46 -18.67 -17.39
CA THR A 146 10.41 -17.54 -17.43
C THR A 146 11.85 -18.04 -17.37
N ARG A 147 12.19 -18.93 -16.42
CA ARG A 147 13.55 -19.49 -16.32
C ARG A 147 13.99 -20.20 -17.61
N LYS A 148 13.09 -20.97 -18.25
CA LYS A 148 13.38 -21.64 -19.53
C LYS A 148 13.65 -20.62 -20.63
N LEU A 149 12.83 -19.59 -20.74
CA LEU A 149 13.02 -18.54 -21.74
C LEU A 149 14.31 -17.76 -21.51
N GLU A 150 14.65 -17.43 -20.26
CA GLU A 150 15.91 -16.76 -19.90
C GLU A 150 17.14 -17.59 -20.29
N CYS A 151 17.08 -18.93 -20.19
CA CYS A 151 18.14 -19.79 -20.70
C CYS A 151 18.25 -19.75 -22.23
N ILE A 152 17.12 -19.85 -22.94
CA ILE A 152 17.06 -19.90 -24.42
C ILE A 152 17.47 -18.56 -25.04
N TYR A 153 16.98 -17.45 -24.49
CA TYR A 153 17.21 -16.09 -24.96
C TYR A 153 18.23 -15.35 -24.10
N SER A 154 19.20 -16.08 -23.58
CA SER A 154 20.27 -15.55 -22.72
C SER A 154 21.10 -14.47 -23.43
N LEU A 155 21.66 -13.57 -22.62
CA LEU A 155 22.62 -12.57 -23.06
C LEU A 155 23.99 -13.22 -23.30
N CYS A 156 24.77 -12.67 -24.24
CA CYS A 156 26.19 -13.00 -24.30
C CYS A 156 26.92 -12.43 -23.06
N ARG A 157 28.09 -12.99 -22.74
CA ARG A 157 28.87 -12.60 -21.55
C ARG A 157 29.13 -11.09 -21.45
N GLU A 158 29.45 -10.44 -22.56
CA GLU A 158 29.73 -9.00 -22.61
C GLU A 158 28.47 -8.17 -22.35
N CYS A 159 27.35 -8.52 -22.98
CA CYS A 159 26.06 -7.86 -22.79
C CYS A 159 25.55 -8.03 -21.36
N GLN A 160 25.75 -9.22 -20.77
CA GLN A 160 25.42 -9.49 -19.38
C GLN A 160 26.23 -8.58 -18.45
N ALA A 161 27.55 -8.47 -18.65
CA ALA A 161 28.40 -7.62 -17.84
C ALA A 161 28.00 -6.13 -17.94
N LYS A 162 27.73 -5.64 -19.16
CA LYS A 162 27.25 -4.27 -19.39
C LYS A 162 25.91 -4.01 -18.70
N ALA A 163 24.96 -4.94 -18.81
CA ALA A 163 23.65 -4.81 -18.18
C ALA A 163 23.75 -4.78 -16.66
N THR A 164 24.51 -5.69 -16.06
CA THR A 164 24.76 -5.72 -14.61
C THR A 164 25.42 -4.42 -14.13
N ALA A 165 26.46 -3.95 -14.82
CA ALA A 165 27.10 -2.69 -14.49
C ALA A 165 26.10 -1.51 -14.55
N ARG A 166 25.19 -1.51 -15.53
CA ARG A 166 24.18 -0.46 -15.66
C ARG A 166 23.13 -0.49 -14.54
N ILE A 167 22.70 -1.68 -14.12
CA ILE A 167 21.75 -1.85 -13.01
C ILE A 167 22.35 -1.29 -11.72
N HIS A 168 23.64 -1.52 -11.45
CA HIS A 168 24.32 -0.98 -10.27
C HIS A 168 24.64 0.53 -10.34
N GLN A 169 24.49 1.16 -11.51
CA GLN A 169 24.70 2.60 -11.70
C GLN A 169 23.42 3.42 -11.52
N VAL A 170 22.25 2.80 -11.38
CA VAL A 170 21.02 3.53 -11.06
C VAL A 170 21.17 4.01 -9.61
N PRO A 171 21.28 5.32 -9.36
CA PRO A 171 21.32 5.83 -8.01
C PRO A 171 20.06 5.35 -7.27
N GLU A 172 20.20 4.97 -6.00
CA GLU A 172 19.04 4.83 -5.13
C GLU A 172 18.53 6.26 -4.86
N ASP A 173 17.63 6.73 -5.74
CA ASP A 173 16.91 8.00 -5.61
C ASP A 173 15.69 7.84 -4.67
#